data_AF-A0A7C1R695-F1
#
_entry.id   AF-A0A7C1R695-F1
#
_cell.length_a   1.000
_cell.length_b   1.000
_cell.length_c   1.000
_cell.angle_alpha   90.00
_cell.angle_beta   90.00
_cell.angle_gamma   90.00
#
_symmetry.space_group_name_H-M   'P 1'
#
loop_
_entity.id
_entity.type
_entity.pdbx_description
1 polymer ?
#
loop_
_entity_poly.entity_id
_entity_poly.type
_entity_poly.pdbx_seq_one_letter_code
_entity_poly.pdbx_strand_id
1 'polypeptide(L)'
;MRRSSLDGHNLSNDSFKFFRQLILDESGIYFSDDQKDSLAMSLLERLLKNSFSSFDEYYNFIVSSSEGRVELHLLLESITIGETEFFRTPAQLDVFSEFILPEIIRRKYDILKRVSANNFLGLDNPVIKIWSAGCSTGEEPYSLAIKILEIMPEANYHTVSILATDVNRERISRAKLGFYKGRSLRNLGPAILDKYFIQRDDKYEVSDEIKRLVRFTEHNLAKDAINIEYMKGVDVIFCRNVLIYFDLETTKRIIDKFYESVNDQGSLFIGPAESLWQISTKFKSIEFPHVFVYKKQLTDVPVYETEKPFINIPELDLGSISTDEDEDLLIDIEEIVAKKEKLSHEAMKARYQEGIELFNQKEHDKALEVFNGVINSDPNFLKAYFAKATILSNQGKYKEAVIELKKIIKADNLFIEAYYLMGVLSNKLEDFSMAIEEFKKVIYIDGKIVLAHFNLANIFYCQGKYAEAKREFKNAINILESKPKNEIITFSEDVTTEVLLAACKKNIETVRPK
;
A
#
# COMPACT_ATOMS: atom_id res chain seq x y z
N MET A 1 33.88 6.28 25.97
CA MET A 1 34.03 7.53 26.75
C MET A 1 32.75 8.09 27.38
N ARG A 2 31.52 7.68 27.02
CA ARG A 2 30.28 8.31 27.53
C ARG A 2 29.67 7.75 28.84
N ARG A 3 30.26 6.71 29.47
CA ARG A 3 29.74 6.14 30.73
C ARG A 3 30.25 6.82 32.00
N SER A 4 31.22 7.73 31.90
CA SER A 4 31.90 8.35 33.05
C SER A 4 31.32 9.71 33.49
N SER A 5 30.19 10.14 32.93
CA SER A 5 29.51 11.41 33.31
C SER A 5 28.26 11.22 34.17
N LEU A 6 27.99 9.99 34.62
CA LEU A 6 26.82 9.64 35.45
C LEU A 6 27.07 9.79 36.96
N ASP A 7 28.32 10.03 37.39
CA ASP A 7 28.75 9.89 38.79
C ASP A 7 28.29 11.02 39.75
N GLY A 8 27.34 11.88 39.33
CA GLY A 8 26.79 12.95 40.17
C GLY A 8 25.29 13.24 40.02
N HIS A 9 24.63 12.70 39.00
CA HIS A 9 23.21 12.97 38.72
C HIS A 9 22.49 11.64 38.47
N ASN A 10 21.95 11.05 39.55
CA ASN A 10 21.14 9.83 39.45
C ASN A 10 19.65 10.20 39.40
N LEU A 11 18.94 9.71 38.39
CA LEU A 11 17.49 9.91 38.29
C LEU A 11 16.79 8.96 39.29
N SER A 12 16.23 9.53 40.34
CA SER A 12 15.47 8.75 41.33
C SER A 12 14.25 8.08 40.68
N ASN A 13 13.74 6.99 41.27
CA ASN A 13 12.54 6.33 40.75
C ASN A 13 11.30 7.24 40.81
N ASP A 14 11.22 8.13 41.79
CA ASP A 14 10.09 9.04 41.94
C ASP A 14 10.19 10.20 40.95
N SER A 15 11.38 10.80 40.79
CA SER A 15 11.64 11.81 39.76
C SER A 15 11.39 11.23 38.35
N PHE A 16 11.79 9.98 38.10
CA PHE A 16 11.47 9.29 36.84
C PHE A 16 9.97 9.19 36.60
N LYS A 17 9.17 8.81 37.61
CA LYS A 17 7.71 8.75 37.49
C LYS A 17 7.11 10.13 37.20
N PHE A 18 7.61 11.19 37.84
CA PHE A 18 7.14 12.56 37.60
C PHE A 18 7.44 13.02 36.17
N PHE A 19 8.67 12.85 35.70
CA PHE A 19 9.02 13.18 34.30
C PHE A 19 8.24 12.33 33.30
N ARG A 20 8.09 11.03 33.56
CA ARG A 20 7.27 10.15 32.72
C ARG A 20 5.84 10.66 32.63
N GLN A 21 5.22 10.99 33.76
CA GLN A 21 3.84 11.49 33.78
C GLN A 21 3.74 12.82 33.05
N LEU A 22 4.68 13.75 33.26
CA LEU A 22 4.68 15.04 32.59
C LEU A 22 4.82 14.90 31.06
N ILE A 23 5.70 14.01 30.60
CA ILE A 23 5.89 13.75 29.17
C ILE A 23 4.66 13.05 28.58
N LEU A 24 4.10 12.07 29.29
CA LEU A 24 2.86 11.39 28.90
C LEU A 24 1.72 12.40 28.79
N ASP A 25 1.58 13.27 29.79
CA ASP A 25 0.56 14.30 29.79
C ASP A 25 0.79 15.21 28.59
N GLU A 26 1.95 15.84 28.42
CA GLU A 26 2.16 16.85 27.38
C GLU A 26 2.25 16.32 25.95
N SER A 27 2.75 15.10 25.73
CA SER A 27 3.01 14.55 24.38
C SER A 27 2.25 13.27 24.06
N GLY A 28 1.70 12.59 25.06
CA GLY A 28 1.18 11.23 24.95
C GLY A 28 2.25 10.14 25.04
N ILE A 29 3.53 10.48 24.93
CA ILE A 29 4.62 9.48 24.86
C ILE A 29 4.80 8.80 26.21
N TYR A 30 4.79 7.46 26.21
CA TYR A 30 5.01 6.66 27.41
C TYR A 30 6.42 6.07 27.42
N PHE A 31 7.13 6.24 28.54
CA PHE A 31 8.42 5.60 28.81
C PHE A 31 8.25 4.43 29.77
N SER A 32 8.60 3.21 29.35
CA SER A 32 8.60 2.03 30.22
C SER A 32 9.75 2.09 31.24
N ASP A 33 9.67 1.28 32.31
CA ASP A 33 10.71 1.25 33.34
C ASP A 33 12.08 0.84 32.75
N ASP A 34 12.11 -0.03 31.73
CA ASP A 34 13.32 -0.43 31.02
C ASP A 34 13.95 0.71 30.20
N GLN A 35 13.18 1.75 29.87
CA GLN A 35 13.64 2.93 29.14
C GLN A 35 14.13 4.06 30.07
N LYS A 36 14.14 3.83 31.38
CA LYS A 36 14.58 4.82 32.39
C LYS A 36 15.94 5.40 32.08
N ASP A 37 16.93 4.56 31.76
CA ASP A 37 18.29 5.00 31.50
C ASP A 37 18.38 5.87 30.24
N SER A 38 17.62 5.54 29.19
CA SER A 38 17.56 6.34 27.96
C SER A 38 16.92 7.70 28.20
N LEU A 39 15.82 7.75 28.98
CA LEU A 39 15.20 9.01 29.36
C LEU A 39 16.12 9.84 30.26
N ALA A 40 16.79 9.21 31.23
CA ALA A 40 17.74 9.87 32.12
C ALA A 40 18.88 10.55 31.36
N MET A 41 19.41 9.90 30.31
CA MET A 41 20.44 10.50 29.45
C MET A 41 19.94 11.75 28.71
N SER A 42 18.71 11.70 28.18
CA SER A 42 18.11 12.83 27.46
C SER A 42 17.81 14.00 28.40
N LEU A 43 17.26 13.69 29.59
CA LEU A 43 17.03 14.68 30.65
C LEU A 43 18.36 15.29 31.13
N LEU A 44 19.42 14.50 31.27
CA LEU A 44 20.73 14.97 31.73
C LEU A 44 21.33 15.96 30.74
N GLU A 45 21.22 15.71 29.43
CA GLU A 45 21.70 16.63 28.41
C GLU A 45 21.00 18.00 28.50
N ARG A 46 19.68 18.00 28.66
CA ARG A 46 18.88 19.24 28.84
C ARG A 46 19.17 19.96 30.15
N LEU A 47 19.29 19.20 31.25
CA LEU A 47 19.63 19.67 32.59
C LEU A 47 20.98 20.42 32.57
N LEU A 48 22.01 19.81 31.97
CA LEU A 48 23.35 20.40 31.87
C LEU A 48 23.34 21.65 30.99
N LYS A 49 22.58 21.66 29.89
CA LYS A 49 22.45 22.81 29.00
C LYS A 49 21.86 24.04 29.69
N ASN A 50 20.96 23.83 30.66
CA ASN A 50 20.36 24.88 31.46
C ASN A 50 21.07 25.09 32.82
N SER A 51 22.21 24.43 33.04
CA SER A 51 23.04 24.58 34.25
C SER A 51 22.34 24.25 35.58
N PHE A 52 21.36 23.35 35.57
CA PHE A 52 20.72 22.86 36.79
C PHE A 52 21.59 21.81 37.50
N SER A 53 21.45 21.68 38.83
CA SER A 53 22.29 20.77 39.63
C SER A 53 21.60 19.46 39.97
N SER A 54 20.28 19.37 39.81
CA SER A 54 19.52 18.14 40.05
C SER A 54 18.31 18.00 39.13
N PHE A 55 17.85 16.75 38.95
CA PHE A 55 16.64 16.46 38.18
C PHE A 55 15.38 17.07 38.82
N ASP A 56 15.33 17.20 40.14
CA ASP A 56 14.19 17.78 40.84
C ASP A 56 14.11 19.30 40.66
N GLU A 57 15.25 20.01 40.69
CA GLU A 57 15.33 21.42 40.32
C GLU A 57 14.87 21.65 38.87
N TYR A 58 15.36 20.81 37.96
CA TYR A 58 14.99 20.86 36.55
C TYR A 58 13.49 20.61 36.34
N TYR A 59 12.91 19.62 37.03
CA TYR A 59 11.49 19.32 36.99
C TYR A 59 10.65 20.51 37.47
N ASN A 60 11.02 21.07 38.61
CA ASN A 60 10.30 22.22 39.20
C ASN A 60 10.36 23.43 38.26
N PHE A 61 11.51 23.71 37.64
CA PHE A 61 11.64 24.78 36.66
C PHE A 61 10.67 24.59 35.48
N ILE A 62 10.64 23.38 34.91
CA ILE A 62 9.77 23.04 33.78
C ILE A 62 8.29 23.29 34.10
N VAL A 63 7.83 22.86 35.28
CA VAL A 63 6.40 22.89 35.64
C VAL A 63 5.95 24.27 36.14
N SER A 64 6.85 25.07 36.71
CA SER A 64 6.48 26.30 37.43
C SER A 64 6.57 27.60 36.64
N SER A 65 7.23 27.62 35.48
CA SER A 65 7.55 28.86 34.75
C SER A 65 7.18 28.82 33.27
N SER A 66 6.93 29.99 32.67
CA SER A 66 6.71 30.15 31.23
C SER A 66 7.93 29.71 30.41
N GLU A 67 9.12 30.03 30.89
CA GLU A 67 10.40 29.63 30.35
C GLU A 67 10.59 28.11 30.47
N GLY A 68 10.14 27.53 31.58
CA GLY A 68 10.08 26.09 31.79
C GLY A 68 9.18 25.36 30.80
N ARG A 69 8.05 25.97 30.39
CA ARG A 69 7.19 25.42 29.33
C ARG A 69 7.89 25.43 27.97
N VAL A 70 8.67 26.47 27.65
CA VAL A 70 9.51 26.49 26.44
C VAL A 70 10.56 25.38 26.51
N GLU A 71 11.22 25.22 27.67
CA GLU A 71 12.20 24.16 27.87
C GLU A 71 11.59 22.76 27.74
N LEU A 72 10.36 22.56 28.22
CA LEU A 72 9.63 21.31 28.03
C LEU A 72 9.45 20.96 26.55
N HIS A 73 9.12 21.93 25.70
CA HIS A 73 9.05 21.70 24.26
C HIS A 73 10.40 21.22 23.71
N LEU A 74 11.51 21.85 24.13
CA LEU A 74 12.85 21.46 23.70
C LEU A 74 13.29 20.08 24.25
N LEU A 75 12.78 19.70 25.42
CA LEU A 75 12.96 18.34 25.96
C LEU A 75 12.20 17.33 25.09
N LEU A 76 10.92 17.59 24.78
CA LEU A 76 10.11 16.74 23.90
C LEU A 76 10.76 16.55 22.51
N GLU A 77 11.41 17.60 21.99
CA GLU A 77 12.19 17.54 20.75
C GLU A 77 13.36 16.56 20.85
N SER A 78 14.08 16.55 21.96
CA SER A 78 15.25 15.67 22.17
C SER A 78 14.92 14.20 22.36
N ILE A 79 13.75 13.90 22.96
CA ILE A 79 13.36 12.52 23.31
C ILE A 79 12.62 11.81 22.17
N THR A 80 12.08 12.54 21.19
CA THR A 80 11.40 11.95 20.04
C THR A 80 12.42 11.50 19.01
N ILE A 81 12.43 10.22 18.62
CA ILE A 81 13.29 9.75 17.53
C ILE A 81 12.64 10.14 16.20
N GLY A 82 13.17 11.20 15.58
CA GLY A 82 12.63 11.79 14.35
C GLY A 82 13.21 11.25 13.06
N GLU A 83 13.93 10.13 13.11
CA GLU A 83 14.55 9.58 11.91
C GLU A 83 13.48 9.19 10.88
N THR A 84 13.52 9.91 9.76
CA THR A 84 12.66 9.70 8.60
C THR A 84 13.47 9.97 7.34
N GLU A 85 13.04 9.38 6.24
CA GLU A 85 13.70 9.49 4.95
C GLU A 85 12.67 9.41 3.84
N PHE A 86 13.00 9.95 2.68
CA PHE A 86 12.13 9.84 1.51
C PHE A 86 11.96 8.38 1.12
N PHE A 87 10.76 8.04 0.65
CA PHE A 87 10.37 6.69 0.25
C PHE A 87 10.64 5.59 1.29
N ARG A 88 10.57 5.93 2.59
CA ARG A 88 10.63 4.94 3.67
C ARG A 88 9.56 3.86 3.48
N THR A 89 9.94 2.58 3.63
CA THR A 89 9.11 1.39 3.35
C THR A 89 8.44 1.48 1.97
N PRO A 90 9.21 1.34 0.88
CA PRO A 90 8.72 1.53 -0.49
C PRO A 90 7.48 0.68 -0.79
N ALA A 91 7.43 -0.56 -0.31
CA ALA A 91 6.27 -1.43 -0.49
C ALA A 91 4.94 -0.81 -0.02
N GLN A 92 4.92 -0.02 1.07
CA GLN A 92 3.69 0.65 1.52
C GLN A 92 3.28 1.80 0.60
N LEU A 93 4.26 2.51 0.04
CA LEU A 93 4.02 3.56 -0.94
C LEU A 93 3.59 2.99 -2.28
N ASP A 94 4.14 1.85 -2.68
CA ASP A 94 3.74 1.14 -3.89
C ASP A 94 2.30 0.66 -3.76
N VAL A 95 1.93 0.02 -2.63
CA VAL A 95 0.53 -0.35 -2.34
C VAL A 95 -0.39 0.87 -2.37
N PHE A 96 0.03 2.00 -1.79
CA PHE A 96 -0.75 3.24 -1.85
C PHE A 96 -0.92 3.72 -3.29
N SER A 97 0.16 3.78 -4.07
CA SER A 97 0.18 4.36 -5.40
C SER A 97 -0.48 3.48 -6.46
N GLU A 98 -0.35 2.16 -6.36
CA GLU A 98 -0.82 1.21 -7.37
C GLU A 98 -2.24 0.70 -7.09
N PHE A 99 -2.69 0.71 -5.84
CA PHE A 99 -3.98 0.12 -5.46
C PHE A 99 -4.91 1.14 -4.80
N ILE A 100 -4.47 1.76 -3.71
CA ILE A 100 -5.35 2.60 -2.87
C ILE A 100 -5.71 3.91 -3.57
N LEU A 101 -4.74 4.61 -4.14
CA LEU A 101 -4.96 5.89 -4.82
C LEU A 101 -5.85 5.71 -6.07
N PRO A 102 -5.60 4.76 -6.99
CA PRO A 102 -6.50 4.48 -8.12
C PRO A 102 -7.92 4.13 -7.70
N GLU A 103 -8.08 3.35 -6.62
CA GLU A 103 -9.40 3.03 -6.07
C GLU A 103 -10.15 4.29 -5.59
N ILE A 104 -9.46 5.22 -4.92
CA ILE A 104 -10.04 6.49 -4.45
C ILE A 104 -10.43 7.37 -5.65
N ILE A 105 -9.55 7.49 -6.64
CA ILE A 105 -9.80 8.25 -7.86
C ILE A 105 -11.07 7.72 -8.55
N ARG A 106 -11.16 6.40 -8.77
CA ARG A 106 -12.32 5.77 -9.39
C ARG A 106 -13.61 6.05 -8.62
N ARG A 107 -13.58 5.91 -7.29
CA ARG A 107 -14.75 6.18 -6.44
C ARG A 107 -15.22 7.63 -6.55
N LYS A 108 -14.31 8.59 -6.48
CA LYS A 108 -14.66 10.02 -6.58
C LYS A 108 -15.15 10.41 -7.97
N TYR A 109 -14.58 9.80 -9.01
CA TYR A 109 -15.07 9.97 -10.39
C TYR A 109 -16.47 9.37 -10.61
N ASP A 110 -16.76 8.21 -10.04
CA ASP A 110 -18.10 7.61 -10.08
C ASP A 110 -19.13 8.46 -9.34
N ILE A 111 -18.75 9.08 -8.21
CA ILE A 111 -19.59 10.06 -7.50
C ILE A 111 -19.85 11.28 -8.39
N LEU A 112 -18.82 11.85 -9.02
CA LEU A 112 -18.97 12.99 -9.95
C LEU A 112 -19.91 12.68 -11.12
N LYS A 113 -19.85 11.47 -11.69
CA LYS A 113 -20.77 11.04 -12.75
C LYS A 113 -22.22 10.95 -12.28
N ARG A 114 -22.44 10.41 -11.08
CA ARG A 114 -23.79 10.29 -10.48
C ARG A 114 -24.37 11.66 -10.13
N VAL A 115 -23.54 12.59 -9.66
CA VAL A 115 -23.94 13.95 -9.31
C VAL A 115 -24.17 14.81 -10.57
N SER A 116 -23.33 14.68 -11.60
CA SER A 116 -23.49 15.42 -12.87
C SER A 116 -24.69 14.97 -13.70
N ALA A 117 -25.17 13.73 -13.51
CA ALA A 117 -26.42 13.25 -14.12
C ALA A 117 -27.67 13.91 -13.49
N ASN A 118 -27.55 14.43 -12.26
CA ASN A 118 -28.58 15.16 -11.54
C ASN A 118 -28.15 16.63 -11.41
N ASN A 119 -28.23 17.37 -12.51
CA ASN A 119 -27.81 18.76 -12.61
C ASN A 119 -28.47 19.64 -11.53
N PHE A 120 -27.80 19.91 -10.40
CA PHE A 120 -28.14 21.00 -9.46
C PHE A 120 -26.99 21.26 -8.47
N LEU A 121 -26.47 22.50 -8.50
CA LEU A 121 -25.67 23.19 -7.48
C LEU A 121 -24.19 22.78 -7.30
N GLY A 122 -23.29 23.58 -7.92
CA GLY A 122 -22.14 24.23 -7.27
C GLY A 122 -21.19 23.44 -6.35
N LEU A 123 -21.14 22.11 -6.45
CA LEU A 123 -20.25 21.28 -5.62
C LEU A 123 -18.84 21.30 -6.20
N ASP A 124 -17.88 21.73 -5.38
CA ASP A 124 -16.46 21.62 -5.67
C ASP A 124 -16.09 20.18 -6.07
N ASN A 125 -15.18 20.03 -7.03
CA ASN A 125 -14.65 18.72 -7.40
C ASN A 125 -14.22 17.95 -6.13
N PRO A 126 -14.59 16.67 -5.98
CA PRO A 126 -14.28 15.92 -4.77
C PRO A 126 -12.77 15.78 -4.61
N VAL A 127 -12.23 16.51 -3.64
CA VAL A 127 -10.81 16.52 -3.30
C VAL A 127 -10.42 15.20 -2.63
N ILE A 128 -9.30 14.61 -3.04
CA ILE A 128 -8.65 13.49 -2.34
C ILE A 128 -7.95 14.04 -1.10
N LYS A 129 -8.43 13.64 0.08
CA LYS A 129 -7.86 14.09 1.36
C LYS A 129 -6.98 12.99 1.93
N ILE A 130 -5.71 13.30 2.17
CA ILE A 130 -4.73 12.40 2.77
C ILE A 130 -4.20 13.05 4.05
N TRP A 131 -3.98 12.28 5.11
CA TRP A 131 -3.41 12.77 6.35
C TRP A 131 -2.18 11.96 6.74
N SER A 132 -0.99 12.58 6.71
CA SER A 132 0.24 12.06 7.32
C SER A 132 0.31 12.55 8.78
N ALA A 133 0.03 11.65 9.71
CA ALA A 133 0.00 11.85 11.15
C ALA A 133 1.34 11.42 11.77
N GLY A 134 2.09 12.38 12.31
CA GLY A 134 3.47 12.21 12.79
C GLY A 134 4.50 12.33 11.66
N CYS A 135 4.39 13.41 10.87
CA CYS A 135 5.16 13.59 9.65
C CYS A 135 6.66 13.92 9.84
N SER A 136 7.12 14.13 11.08
CA SER A 136 8.49 14.53 11.42
C SER A 136 8.96 15.70 10.55
N THR A 137 10.11 15.59 9.89
CA THR A 137 10.71 16.63 9.06
C THR A 137 10.17 16.71 7.63
N GLY A 138 9.05 16.04 7.30
CA GLY A 138 8.30 16.22 6.06
C GLY A 138 8.60 15.24 4.92
N GLU A 139 9.53 14.31 5.10
CA GLU A 139 9.90 13.33 4.06
C GLU A 139 8.73 12.43 3.62
N GLU A 140 7.87 11.99 4.55
CA GLU A 140 6.69 11.17 4.23
C GLU A 140 5.65 11.92 3.40
N PRO A 141 5.12 13.09 3.81
CA PRO A 141 4.11 13.79 3.02
C PRO A 141 4.64 14.25 1.67
N TYR A 142 5.92 14.59 1.55
CA TYR A 142 6.53 14.87 0.25
C TYR A 142 6.70 13.63 -0.62
N SER A 143 7.03 12.47 -0.03
CA SER A 143 7.05 11.19 -0.75
C SER A 143 5.67 10.85 -1.33
N LEU A 144 4.61 11.06 -0.55
CA LEU A 144 3.22 10.87 -1.01
C LEU A 144 2.87 11.83 -2.15
N ALA A 145 3.22 13.11 -2.02
CA ALA A 145 3.00 14.11 -3.06
C ALA A 145 3.71 13.76 -4.37
N ILE A 146 4.97 13.28 -4.30
CA ILE A 146 5.71 12.82 -5.49
C ILE A 146 5.00 11.64 -6.15
N LYS A 147 4.65 10.59 -5.39
CA LYS A 147 3.94 9.42 -5.93
C LYS A 147 2.61 9.80 -6.59
N ILE A 148 1.91 10.79 -6.04
CA ILE A 148 0.66 11.31 -6.61
C ILE A 148 0.92 12.04 -7.93
N LEU A 149 1.92 12.91 -8.01
CA LEU A 149 2.25 13.64 -9.25
C LEU A 149 2.78 12.72 -10.36
N GLU A 150 3.45 11.62 -10.00
CA GLU A 150 3.85 10.60 -10.98
C GLU A 150 2.66 9.88 -11.61
N ILE A 151 1.54 9.73 -10.88
CA ILE A 151 0.32 9.06 -11.36
C ILE A 151 -0.66 10.06 -11.99
N MET A 152 -0.75 11.25 -11.42
CA MET A 152 -1.66 12.32 -11.79
C MET A 152 -0.89 13.64 -11.91
N PRO A 153 -0.18 13.88 -13.04
CA PRO A 153 0.65 15.07 -13.23
C PRO A 153 -0.12 16.39 -13.14
N GLU A 154 -1.43 16.37 -13.42
CA GLU A 154 -2.33 17.52 -13.28
C GLU A 154 -2.81 17.78 -11.84
N ALA A 155 -2.36 16.98 -10.87
CA ALA A 155 -2.75 17.11 -9.47
C ALA A 155 -2.38 18.49 -8.91
N ASN A 156 -3.39 19.18 -8.40
CA ASN A 156 -3.25 20.43 -7.65
C ASN A 156 -4.10 20.38 -6.37
N TYR A 157 -4.03 21.44 -5.55
CA TYR A 157 -4.69 21.48 -4.24
C TYR A 157 -6.23 21.31 -4.28
N HIS A 158 -6.88 21.60 -5.41
CA HIS A 158 -8.33 21.37 -5.60
C HIS A 158 -8.67 19.93 -6.01
N THR A 159 -7.65 19.10 -6.25
CA THR A 159 -7.81 17.68 -6.59
C THR A 159 -7.26 16.78 -5.49
N VAL A 160 -6.18 17.18 -4.83
CA VAL A 160 -5.52 16.43 -3.76
C VAL A 160 -5.02 17.39 -2.68
N SER A 161 -5.30 17.06 -1.43
CA SER A 161 -4.81 17.80 -0.26
C SER A 161 -4.17 16.82 0.72
N ILE A 162 -2.87 16.97 0.96
CA ILE A 162 -2.13 16.22 1.97
C ILE A 162 -2.00 17.09 3.22
N LEU A 163 -2.69 16.72 4.29
CA LEU A 163 -2.47 17.27 5.62
C LEU A 163 -1.30 16.53 6.27
N ALA A 164 -0.30 17.26 6.72
CA ALA A 164 0.85 16.72 7.44
C ALA A 164 0.90 17.32 8.84
N THR A 165 0.89 16.48 9.87
CA THR A 165 0.89 16.94 11.25
C THR A 165 1.96 16.30 12.10
N ASP A 166 2.48 17.04 13.07
CA ASP A 166 3.42 16.55 14.07
C ASP A 166 3.25 17.36 15.37
N VAL A 167 3.66 16.78 16.50
CA VAL A 167 3.68 17.48 17.80
C VAL A 167 4.90 18.41 17.90
N ASN A 168 5.95 18.14 17.12
CA ASN A 168 7.21 18.87 17.14
C ASN A 168 7.19 20.06 16.16
N ARG A 169 7.14 21.27 16.73
CA ARG A 169 7.08 22.54 15.99
C ARG A 169 8.32 22.83 15.15
N GLU A 170 9.51 22.50 15.64
CA GLU A 170 10.75 22.70 14.88
C GLU A 170 10.76 21.83 13.62
N ARG A 171 10.35 20.56 13.74
CA ARG A 171 10.25 19.64 12.61
C ARG A 171 9.24 20.10 11.57
N ILE A 172 8.07 20.59 12.00
CA ILE A 172 7.09 21.22 11.11
C ILE A 172 7.67 22.43 10.40
N SER A 173 8.43 23.27 11.10
CA SER A 173 9.06 24.46 10.51
C SER A 173 10.10 24.07 9.46
N ARG A 174 10.93 23.05 9.75
CA ARG A 174 11.91 22.50 8.81
C ARG A 174 11.23 21.84 7.60
N ALA A 175 10.15 21.10 7.83
CA ALA A 175 9.36 20.48 6.77
C ALA A 175 8.81 21.53 5.81
N LYS A 176 8.25 22.64 6.32
CA LYS A 176 7.77 23.77 5.51
C LYS A 176 8.85 24.40 4.64
N LEU A 177 10.08 24.50 5.14
CA LEU A 177 11.22 25.01 4.36
C LEU A 177 11.58 24.04 3.21
N GLY A 178 11.53 22.73 3.48
CA GLY A 178 11.69 21.68 2.48
C GLY A 178 13.12 21.50 1.96
N PHE A 179 14.14 21.79 2.79
CA PHE A 179 15.55 21.56 2.45
C PHE A 179 16.09 20.26 3.07
N TYR A 180 16.69 19.43 2.22
CA TYR A 180 17.17 18.09 2.59
C TYR A 180 18.57 17.82 2.06
N LYS A 181 19.31 16.92 2.72
CA LYS A 181 20.65 16.49 2.27
C LYS A 181 21.03 15.13 2.85
N GLY A 182 22.00 14.49 2.22
CA GLY A 182 22.63 13.27 2.75
C GLY A 182 21.67 12.10 2.86
N ARG A 183 21.55 11.51 4.05
CA ARG A 183 20.84 10.23 4.25
C ARG A 183 19.35 10.30 3.93
N SER A 184 18.69 11.45 4.12
CA SER A 184 17.25 11.59 3.86
C SER A 184 16.87 11.34 2.40
N LEU A 185 17.80 11.57 1.46
CA LEU A 185 17.58 11.44 0.01
C LEU A 185 18.05 10.10 -0.57
N ARG A 186 18.54 9.17 0.27
CA ARG A 186 19.22 7.94 -0.18
C ARG A 186 18.37 7.04 -1.07
N ASN A 187 17.06 7.02 -0.83
CA ASN A 187 16.12 6.17 -1.57
C ASN A 187 15.55 6.87 -2.82
N LEU A 188 15.96 8.11 -3.11
CA LEU A 188 15.51 8.82 -4.31
C LEU A 188 16.43 8.49 -5.49
N GLY A 189 15.83 8.02 -6.59
CA GLY A 189 16.53 7.86 -7.86
C GLY A 189 16.89 9.22 -8.48
N PRO A 190 17.92 9.29 -9.34
CA PRO A 190 18.33 10.55 -10.00
C PRO A 190 17.20 11.24 -10.75
N ALA A 191 16.36 10.48 -11.47
CA ALA A 191 15.23 11.05 -12.21
C ALA A 191 14.22 11.79 -11.33
N ILE A 192 13.96 11.29 -10.11
CA ILE A 192 13.06 11.94 -9.15
C ILE A 192 13.72 13.18 -8.57
N LEU A 193 15.02 13.12 -8.24
CA LEU A 193 15.76 14.28 -7.77
C LEU A 193 15.76 15.41 -8.80
N ASP A 194 16.06 15.11 -10.06
CA ASP A 194 16.14 16.11 -11.14
C ASP A 194 14.76 16.73 -11.46
N LYS A 195 13.69 15.94 -11.36
CA LYS A 195 12.34 16.40 -11.69
C LYS A 195 11.71 17.25 -10.57
N TYR A 196 11.95 16.88 -9.31
CA TYR A 196 11.15 17.36 -8.19
C TYR A 196 11.91 18.18 -7.15
N PHE A 197 13.23 18.27 -7.27
CA PHE A 197 14.08 19.02 -6.37
C PHE A 197 14.93 20.05 -7.10
N ILE A 198 15.23 21.14 -6.42
CA ILE A 198 16.12 22.20 -6.89
C ILE A 198 17.38 22.16 -6.03
N GLN A 199 18.52 21.91 -6.65
CA GLN A 199 19.79 21.95 -5.93
C GLN A 199 20.15 23.40 -5.55
N ARG A 200 20.42 23.61 -4.26
CA ARG A 200 20.85 24.89 -3.66
C ARG A 200 22.04 24.61 -2.76
N ASP A 201 23.23 25.02 -3.19
CA ASP A 201 24.51 24.74 -2.50
C ASP A 201 24.70 23.23 -2.20
N ASP A 202 24.80 22.86 -0.92
CA ASP A 202 24.97 21.50 -0.42
C ASP A 202 23.64 20.76 -0.14
N LYS A 203 22.51 21.35 -0.53
CA LYS A 203 21.15 20.87 -0.21
C LYS A 203 20.26 20.79 -1.43
N TYR A 204 19.18 20.02 -1.29
CA TYR A 204 18.10 19.92 -2.24
C TYR A 204 16.84 20.51 -1.62
N GLU A 205 16.24 21.47 -2.33
CA GLU A 205 14.97 22.07 -1.99
C GLU A 205 13.84 21.34 -2.73
N VAL A 206 12.79 20.95 -2.03
CA VAL A 206 11.57 20.42 -2.68
C VAL A 206 10.91 21.51 -3.53
N SER A 207 10.53 21.17 -4.76
CA SER A 207 9.86 22.09 -5.69
C SER A 207 8.53 22.64 -5.16
N ASP A 208 8.18 23.85 -5.59
CA ASP A 208 6.92 24.50 -5.19
C ASP A 208 5.68 23.73 -5.63
N GLU A 209 5.77 22.95 -6.71
CA GLU A 209 4.69 22.09 -7.18
C GLU A 209 4.29 21.06 -6.13
N ILE A 210 5.26 20.38 -5.52
CA ILE A 210 5.03 19.43 -4.44
C ILE A 210 4.58 20.16 -3.17
N LYS A 211 5.24 21.27 -2.83
CA LYS A 211 4.90 22.07 -1.63
C LYS A 211 3.44 22.52 -1.64
N ARG A 212 2.86 22.82 -2.81
CA ARG A 212 1.45 23.21 -2.95
C ARG A 212 0.45 22.10 -2.62
N LEU A 213 0.84 20.83 -2.65
CA LEU A 213 -0.03 19.71 -2.29
C LEU A 213 -0.06 19.42 -0.78
N VAL A 214 0.91 19.96 -0.02
CA VAL A 214 1.13 19.59 1.39
C VAL A 214 0.87 20.78 2.31
N ARG A 215 -0.03 20.60 3.28
CA ARG A 215 -0.29 21.55 4.36
C ARG A 215 0.25 21.02 5.69
N PHE A 216 1.22 21.74 6.26
CA PHE A 216 1.81 21.41 7.55
C PHE A 216 1.17 22.16 8.73
N THR A 217 0.74 21.43 9.76
CA THR A 217 0.11 21.98 10.97
C THR A 217 0.59 21.23 12.21
N GLU A 218 0.72 21.92 13.34
CA GLU A 218 1.00 21.28 14.63
C GLU A 218 -0.25 20.54 15.13
N HIS A 219 -0.09 19.29 15.59
CA HIS A 219 -1.20 18.52 16.16
C HIS A 219 -0.67 17.42 17.08
N ASN A 220 -1.16 17.37 18.30
CA ASN A 220 -0.91 16.30 19.25
C ASN A 220 -1.99 15.22 19.13
N LEU A 221 -1.64 14.06 18.55
CA LEU A 221 -2.58 12.95 18.34
C LEU A 221 -3.27 12.47 19.63
N ALA A 222 -2.54 12.47 20.75
CA ALA A 222 -3.06 12.01 22.03
C ALA A 222 -4.07 13.00 22.62
N LYS A 223 -3.77 14.29 22.61
CA LYS A 223 -4.54 15.34 23.31
C LYS A 223 -5.56 16.05 22.43
N ASP A 224 -5.15 16.48 21.25
CA ASP A 224 -5.93 17.42 20.46
C ASP A 224 -7.19 16.76 19.87
N ALA A 225 -8.24 17.56 19.71
CA ALA A 225 -9.45 17.14 19.04
C ALA A 225 -9.25 17.14 17.51
N ILE A 226 -9.99 16.27 16.81
CA ILE A 226 -10.03 16.26 15.35
C ILE A 226 -10.64 17.57 14.85
N ASN A 227 -9.88 18.32 14.05
CA ASN A 227 -10.41 19.50 13.40
C ASN A 227 -11.33 19.09 12.24
N ILE A 228 -12.62 19.42 12.37
CA ILE A 228 -13.67 19.00 11.44
C ILE A 228 -13.44 19.52 10.01
N GLU A 229 -12.75 20.65 9.84
CA GLU A 229 -12.56 21.27 8.52
C GLU A 229 -11.59 20.48 7.64
N TYR A 230 -10.46 20.03 8.20
CA TYR A 230 -9.37 19.42 7.43
C TYR A 230 -8.96 18.02 7.88
N MET A 231 -9.45 17.52 9.03
CA MET A 231 -9.19 16.16 9.51
C MET A 231 -10.42 15.24 9.44
N LYS A 232 -11.60 15.74 9.05
CA LYS A 232 -12.75 14.87 8.73
C LYS A 232 -12.90 14.62 7.23
N GLY A 233 -13.44 13.45 6.94
CA GLY A 233 -13.71 12.98 5.59
C GLY A 233 -12.44 12.66 4.81
N VAL A 234 -11.43 12.15 5.52
CA VAL A 234 -10.13 11.79 4.95
C VAL A 234 -10.24 10.44 4.23
N ASP A 235 -9.62 10.32 3.07
CA ASP A 235 -9.64 9.09 2.28
C ASP A 235 -8.53 8.11 2.71
N VAL A 236 -7.36 8.64 3.09
CA VAL A 236 -6.23 7.84 3.60
C VAL A 236 -5.53 8.53 4.76
N ILE A 237 -5.28 7.78 5.84
CA ILE A 237 -4.38 8.20 6.93
C ILE A 237 -3.10 7.38 6.87
N PHE A 238 -1.96 8.04 6.98
CA PHE A 238 -0.65 7.45 7.26
C PHE A 238 -0.26 7.83 8.68
N CYS A 239 -0.09 6.85 9.56
CA CYS A 239 0.39 7.04 10.92
C CYS A 239 1.44 5.97 11.20
N ARG A 240 2.66 6.20 10.66
CA ARG A 240 3.70 5.17 10.57
C ARG A 240 4.85 5.46 11.52
N ASN A 241 5.20 4.48 12.34
CA ASN A 241 6.28 4.57 13.33
C ASN A 241 6.02 5.65 14.40
N VAL A 242 4.76 5.83 14.79
CA VAL A 242 4.31 6.83 15.76
C VAL A 242 3.56 6.17 16.92
N LEU A 243 2.74 5.15 16.64
CA LEU A 243 1.96 4.44 17.64
C LEU A 243 2.85 3.68 18.64
N ILE A 244 4.06 3.30 18.23
CA ILE A 244 5.06 2.66 19.11
C ILE A 244 5.46 3.49 20.35
N TYR A 245 5.17 4.80 20.36
CA TYR A 245 5.48 5.69 21.48
C TYR A 245 4.33 5.81 22.49
N PHE A 246 3.13 5.32 22.15
CA PHE A 246 1.94 5.48 22.98
C PHE A 246 1.63 4.20 23.76
N ASP A 247 1.04 4.37 24.95
CA ASP A 247 0.45 3.24 25.67
C ASP A 247 -0.80 2.71 24.95
N LEU A 248 -1.30 1.54 25.39
CA LEU A 248 -2.44 0.88 24.74
C LEU A 248 -3.72 1.73 24.83
N GLU A 249 -3.95 2.44 25.92
CA GLU A 249 -5.16 3.23 26.11
C GLU A 249 -5.17 4.46 25.19
N THR A 250 -4.04 5.17 25.13
CA THR A 250 -3.83 6.31 24.24
C THR A 250 -3.91 5.88 22.79
N THR A 251 -3.30 4.74 22.45
CA THR A 251 -3.38 4.18 21.10
C THR A 251 -4.83 3.87 20.71
N LYS A 252 -5.64 3.26 21.59
CA LYS A 252 -7.06 3.03 21.35
C LYS A 252 -7.83 4.32 21.07
N ARG A 253 -7.63 5.35 21.89
CA ARG A 253 -8.25 6.66 21.68
C ARG A 253 -7.85 7.30 20.34
N ILE A 254 -6.59 7.18 19.94
CA ILE A 254 -6.09 7.68 18.64
C ILE A 254 -6.76 6.93 17.48
N ILE A 255 -6.83 5.60 17.54
CA ILE A 255 -7.47 4.79 16.49
C ILE A 255 -8.96 5.08 16.39
N ASP A 256 -9.64 5.35 17.50
CA ASP A 256 -11.05 5.79 17.49
C ASP A 256 -11.22 7.16 16.80
N LYS A 257 -10.34 8.12 17.10
CA LYS A 257 -10.31 9.41 16.39
C LYS A 257 -10.07 9.23 14.89
N PHE A 258 -9.17 8.33 14.50
CA PHE A 258 -8.93 8.00 13.09
C PHE A 258 -10.17 7.38 12.44
N TYR A 259 -10.86 6.46 13.11
CA TYR A 259 -12.10 5.88 12.59
C TYR A 259 -13.18 6.93 12.29
N GLU A 260 -13.33 7.93 13.16
CA GLU A 260 -14.27 9.05 12.97
C GLU A 260 -13.84 10.04 11.87
N SER A 261 -12.53 10.10 11.59
CA SER A 261 -11.92 11.00 10.61
C SER A 261 -12.00 10.44 9.18
N VAL A 262 -11.91 9.11 9.05
CA VAL A 262 -11.83 8.39 7.77
C VAL A 262 -13.21 8.17 7.14
N ASN A 263 -13.31 8.35 5.82
CA ASN A 263 -14.52 8.06 5.03
C ASN A 263 -14.91 6.56 5.07
N ASP A 264 -16.14 6.24 4.68
CA ASP A 264 -16.74 4.90 4.82
C ASP A 264 -16.11 3.79 3.95
N GLN A 265 -15.03 4.09 3.24
CA GLN A 265 -14.16 3.16 2.50
C GLN A 265 -12.69 3.65 2.51
N GLY A 266 -12.32 4.43 3.53
CA GLY A 266 -10.98 4.97 3.64
C GLY A 266 -10.01 3.98 4.29
N SER A 267 -8.72 4.27 4.10
CA SER A 267 -7.63 3.37 4.45
C SER A 267 -6.71 3.99 5.51
N LEU A 268 -6.11 3.16 6.35
CA LEU A 268 -5.14 3.53 7.36
C LEU A 268 -3.87 2.70 7.15
N PHE A 269 -2.76 3.39 6.98
CA PHE A 269 -1.41 2.83 6.92
C PHE A 269 -0.73 3.07 8.26
N ILE A 270 -0.28 1.99 8.89
CA ILE A 270 0.59 2.04 10.07
C ILE A 270 1.95 1.43 9.72
N GLY A 271 2.96 1.70 10.53
CA GLY A 271 4.33 1.25 10.31
C GLY A 271 4.46 -0.29 10.37
N PRO A 272 5.51 -0.87 9.76
CA PRO A 272 5.67 -2.33 9.69
C PRO A 272 5.77 -3.04 11.05
N ALA A 273 6.18 -2.32 12.10
CA ALA A 273 6.29 -2.83 13.47
C ALA A 273 5.01 -2.58 14.31
N GLU A 274 3.98 -1.97 13.73
CA GLU A 274 2.75 -1.56 14.40
C GLU A 274 1.60 -2.48 13.97
N SER A 275 0.66 -2.73 14.87
CA SER A 275 -0.51 -3.58 14.59
C SER A 275 -1.73 -3.08 15.33
N LEU A 276 -2.91 -3.17 14.72
CA LEU A 276 -4.19 -2.90 15.39
C LEU A 276 -4.75 -4.11 16.15
N TRP A 277 -4.03 -5.23 16.16
CA TRP A 277 -4.43 -6.45 16.87
C TRP A 277 -4.57 -6.17 18.37
N GLN A 278 -5.71 -6.53 18.96
CA GLN A 278 -6.15 -6.18 20.34
C GLN A 278 -6.33 -4.67 20.64
N ILE A 279 -6.13 -3.79 19.65
CA ILE A 279 -6.36 -2.34 19.77
C ILE A 279 -7.76 -1.99 19.30
N SER A 280 -8.15 -2.41 18.09
CA SER A 280 -9.47 -2.09 17.53
C SER A 280 -9.94 -3.15 16.54
N THR A 281 -11.24 -3.45 16.56
CA THR A 281 -11.93 -4.29 15.57
C THR A 281 -12.64 -3.46 14.48
N LYS A 282 -12.60 -2.13 14.60
CA LYS A 282 -13.29 -1.20 13.69
C LYS A 282 -12.60 -1.10 12.32
N PHE A 283 -11.37 -1.58 12.21
CA PHE A 283 -10.62 -1.64 10.97
C PHE A 283 -10.38 -3.10 10.58
N LYS A 284 -10.64 -3.41 9.31
CA LYS A 284 -10.30 -4.70 8.71
C LYS A 284 -8.94 -4.61 8.06
N SER A 285 -8.02 -5.48 8.47
CA SER A 285 -6.72 -5.60 7.79
C SER A 285 -6.89 -6.21 6.40
N ILE A 286 -6.24 -5.59 5.41
CA ILE A 286 -6.04 -6.08 4.06
C ILE A 286 -4.54 -6.31 3.91
N GLU A 287 -4.20 -7.54 3.54
CA GLU A 287 -2.82 -7.99 3.43
C GLU A 287 -2.34 -7.89 1.98
N PHE A 288 -1.19 -7.25 1.82
CA PHE A 288 -0.35 -7.22 0.62
C PHE A 288 1.02 -7.83 1.03
N PRO A 289 1.91 -8.21 0.10
CA PRO A 289 3.19 -8.82 0.43
C PRO A 289 3.98 -7.84 1.27
N HIS A 290 4.31 -8.27 2.48
CA HIS A 290 5.09 -7.49 3.44
C HIS A 290 4.43 -6.17 3.89
N VAL A 291 3.13 -5.97 3.59
CA VAL A 291 2.41 -4.72 3.89
C VAL A 291 0.99 -5.02 4.35
N PHE A 292 0.59 -4.42 5.48
CA PHE A 292 -0.79 -4.40 5.93
C PHE A 292 -1.38 -3.01 5.74
N VAL A 293 -2.61 -2.97 5.21
CA VAL A 293 -3.42 -1.75 5.10
C VAL A 293 -4.75 -1.98 5.80
N TYR A 294 -5.17 -1.05 6.63
CA TYR A 294 -6.38 -1.19 7.43
C TYR A 294 -7.52 -0.41 6.79
N LYS A 295 -8.59 -1.08 6.35
CA LYS A 295 -9.80 -0.40 5.83
C LYS A 295 -10.85 -0.25 6.90
N LYS A 296 -11.52 0.91 6.90
CA LYS A 296 -12.65 1.19 7.80
C LYS A 296 -13.75 0.14 7.58
N GLN A 297 -14.15 -0.54 8.65
CA GLN A 297 -15.26 -1.48 8.64
C GLN A 297 -16.52 -0.78 9.15
N LEU A 298 -17.57 -0.74 8.34
CA LEU A 298 -18.89 -0.31 8.78
C LEU A 298 -19.44 -1.42 9.69
N THR A 299 -19.70 -1.08 10.95
CA THR A 299 -20.21 -2.02 11.94
C THR A 299 -21.66 -2.38 11.62
N ASP A 300 -21.89 -3.58 11.08
CA ASP A 300 -23.15 -4.36 11.20
C ASP A 300 -22.99 -5.83 10.75
N VAL A 301 -21.86 -6.47 11.10
CA VAL A 301 -21.77 -7.95 11.03
C VAL A 301 -20.95 -8.45 12.23
N PRO A 302 -21.51 -9.30 13.10
CA PRO A 302 -20.78 -9.87 14.23
C PRO A 302 -19.64 -10.77 13.73
N VAL A 303 -18.43 -10.51 14.23
CA VAL A 303 -17.25 -11.33 13.96
C VAL A 303 -17.32 -12.57 14.85
N TYR A 304 -17.47 -13.75 14.25
CA TYR A 304 -17.17 -15.01 14.93
C TYR A 304 -15.65 -15.19 14.92
N GLU A 305 -15.06 -15.20 16.13
CA GLU A 305 -13.67 -15.56 16.36
C GLU A 305 -13.39 -16.97 15.82
N THR A 306 -12.38 -17.09 14.96
CA THR A 306 -11.68 -18.36 14.77
C THR A 306 -10.21 -18.08 14.96
N GLU A 307 -9.63 -18.72 15.97
CA GLU A 307 -8.20 -18.69 16.27
C GLU A 307 -7.39 -19.10 15.03
N LYS A 308 -6.32 -18.34 14.72
CA LYS A 308 -5.33 -18.73 13.72
C LYS A 308 -4.08 -19.28 14.42
N PRO A 309 -3.56 -20.45 14.01
CA PRO A 309 -2.32 -20.99 14.55
C PRO A 309 -1.10 -20.26 14.01
N PHE A 310 -0.10 -20.08 14.88
CA PHE A 310 1.25 -19.61 14.58
C PHE A 310 1.95 -20.50 13.54
N ILE A 311 2.66 -19.90 12.56
CA ILE A 311 3.65 -20.59 11.72
C ILE A 311 4.97 -19.82 11.81
N ASN A 312 6.04 -20.54 12.14
CA ASN A 312 7.41 -20.06 12.21
C ASN A 312 8.05 -20.11 10.80
N ILE A 313 8.76 -19.06 10.38
CA ILE A 313 9.44 -18.97 9.07
C ILE A 313 10.95 -19.22 9.30
N PRO A 314 11.58 -20.26 8.73
CA PRO A 314 13.03 -20.37 8.68
C PRO A 314 13.61 -19.40 7.63
N GLU A 315 14.73 -18.75 7.96
CA GLU A 315 15.51 -17.87 7.07
C GLU A 315 15.82 -18.55 5.72
N LEU A 316 15.57 -17.82 4.63
CA LEU A 316 15.97 -18.19 3.28
C LEU A 316 17.37 -17.65 3.00
N ASP A 317 18.34 -18.56 2.91
CA ASP A 317 19.69 -18.32 2.40
C ASP A 317 19.62 -18.05 0.89
N LEU A 318 19.89 -16.79 0.50
CA LEU A 318 19.96 -16.37 -0.90
C LEU A 318 21.38 -16.63 -1.42
N GLY A 319 21.63 -17.88 -1.80
CA GLY A 319 22.78 -18.26 -2.63
C GLY A 319 22.68 -17.64 -4.03
N SER A 320 23.74 -16.93 -4.40
CA SER A 320 24.04 -16.30 -5.70
C SER A 320 23.32 -16.86 -6.93
N ILE A 321 22.58 -16.00 -7.64
CA ILE A 321 22.22 -16.20 -9.04
C ILE A 321 22.94 -15.16 -9.87
N SER A 322 23.77 -15.66 -10.79
CA SER A 322 24.54 -14.92 -11.77
C SER A 322 23.64 -14.20 -12.78
N THR A 323 24.10 -13.02 -13.18
CA THR A 323 23.68 -12.33 -14.39
C THR A 323 24.04 -13.16 -15.62
N ASP A 324 23.16 -13.20 -16.62
CA ASP A 324 23.45 -12.80 -18.01
C ASP A 324 22.31 -13.24 -18.96
N GLU A 325 22.14 -12.42 -20.01
CA GLU A 325 21.41 -12.68 -21.28
C GLU A 325 19.88 -12.47 -21.29
N ASP A 326 19.45 -11.28 -21.74
CA ASP A 326 18.83 -11.07 -23.07
C ASP A 326 18.31 -9.62 -23.23
N GLU A 327 19.20 -8.74 -23.69
CA GLU A 327 18.86 -7.54 -24.47
C GLU A 327 18.59 -7.99 -25.91
N ASP A 328 17.34 -7.89 -26.37
CA ASP A 328 16.95 -7.49 -27.74
C ASP A 328 15.49 -7.86 -28.01
N LEU A 329 14.62 -6.85 -28.10
CA LEU A 329 13.42 -6.77 -28.96
C LEU A 329 12.68 -5.45 -28.66
N LEU A 330 13.35 -4.34 -28.93
CA LEU A 330 12.70 -3.06 -29.18
C LEU A 330 12.23 -3.07 -30.63
N ILE A 331 10.91 -3.21 -30.82
CA ILE A 331 10.26 -2.84 -32.08
C ILE A 331 9.45 -1.58 -31.81
N ASP A 332 9.77 -0.53 -32.56
CA ASP A 332 9.11 0.76 -32.61
C ASP A 332 7.59 0.62 -32.81
N ILE A 333 6.80 1.20 -31.90
CA ILE A 333 5.33 1.38 -32.03
C ILE A 333 5.01 2.88 -31.98
N GLU A 334 5.76 3.71 -32.71
CA GLU A 334 5.39 5.12 -32.93
C GLU A 334 4.86 5.39 -34.35
N GLU A 335 4.85 4.39 -35.25
CA GLU A 335 4.51 4.62 -36.67
C GLU A 335 3.27 3.86 -37.20
N ILE A 336 2.37 3.40 -36.33
CA ILE A 336 1.07 2.84 -36.74
C ILE A 336 -0.07 3.53 -35.97
N VAL A 337 -0.52 4.66 -36.51
CA VAL A 337 -1.92 5.05 -36.80
C VAL A 337 -2.10 6.57 -36.61
N ALA A 338 -1.73 7.31 -37.65
CA ALA A 338 -2.34 8.58 -37.97
C ALA A 338 -3.65 8.35 -38.75
N LYS A 339 -4.71 9.08 -38.34
CA LYS A 339 -6.03 9.28 -38.98
C LYS A 339 -6.94 8.04 -39.14
N LYS A 340 -7.94 7.96 -38.26
CA LYS A 340 -9.35 7.59 -38.57
C LYS A 340 -10.27 8.08 -37.45
N GLU A 341 -11.50 8.43 -37.82
CA GLU A 341 -12.52 9.02 -36.96
C GLU A 341 -12.65 8.30 -35.61
N LYS A 342 -12.43 9.04 -34.51
CA LYS A 342 -12.68 8.55 -33.15
C LYS A 342 -14.18 8.25 -33.00
N LEU A 343 -14.55 6.98 -33.10
CA LEU A 343 -15.85 6.50 -32.67
C LEU A 343 -16.05 6.86 -31.19
N SER A 344 -17.27 7.24 -30.81
CA SER A 344 -17.58 7.51 -29.41
C SER A 344 -17.32 6.26 -28.55
N HIS A 345 -17.01 6.46 -27.27
CA HIS A 345 -16.76 5.36 -26.33
C HIS A 345 -17.95 4.37 -26.24
N GLU A 346 -19.18 4.84 -26.49
CA GLU A 346 -20.37 4.00 -26.56
C GLU A 346 -20.41 3.15 -27.84
N ALA A 347 -20.04 3.72 -28.98
CA ALA A 347 -19.97 2.98 -30.24
C ALA A 347 -18.89 1.89 -30.21
N MET A 348 -17.78 2.11 -29.50
CA MET A 348 -16.74 1.08 -29.31
C MET A 348 -17.22 -0.07 -28.41
N LYS A 349 -18.00 0.22 -27.37
CA LYS A 349 -18.63 -0.84 -26.55
C LYS A 349 -19.62 -1.67 -27.36
N ALA A 350 -20.45 -1.04 -28.20
CA ALA A 350 -21.38 -1.74 -29.07
C ALA A 350 -20.64 -2.66 -30.06
N ARG A 351 -19.57 -2.15 -30.67
CA ARG A 351 -18.73 -2.93 -31.58
C ARG A 351 -17.97 -4.07 -30.88
N TYR A 352 -17.51 -3.86 -29.65
CA TYR A 352 -16.95 -4.95 -28.84
C TYR A 352 -18.00 -6.04 -28.55
N GLN A 353 -19.24 -5.65 -28.26
CA GLN A 353 -20.33 -6.58 -28.00
C GLN A 353 -20.67 -7.43 -29.24
N GLU A 354 -20.68 -6.83 -30.43
CA GLU A 354 -20.81 -7.54 -31.71
C GLU A 354 -19.70 -8.61 -31.87
N GLY A 355 -18.45 -8.27 -31.51
CA GLY A 355 -17.33 -9.23 -31.55
C GLY A 355 -17.54 -10.42 -30.61
N ILE A 356 -18.11 -10.19 -29.42
CA ILE A 356 -18.45 -11.27 -28.47
C ILE A 356 -19.57 -12.18 -29.02
N GLU A 357 -20.58 -11.61 -29.68
CA GLU A 357 -21.65 -12.40 -30.31
C GLU A 357 -21.10 -13.30 -31.42
N LEU A 358 -20.24 -12.77 -32.29
CA LEU A 358 -19.54 -13.55 -33.33
C LEU A 358 -18.64 -14.64 -32.73
N PHE A 359 -17.94 -14.34 -31.63
CA PHE A 359 -17.15 -15.32 -30.90
C PHE A 359 -18.00 -16.49 -30.39
N ASN A 360 -19.16 -16.20 -29.80
CA ASN A 360 -20.10 -17.22 -29.32
C ASN A 360 -20.71 -18.05 -30.46
N GLN A 361 -20.84 -17.47 -31.66
CA GLN A 361 -21.25 -18.17 -32.88
C GLN A 361 -20.12 -18.99 -33.52
N LYS A 362 -18.92 -19.02 -32.92
CA LYS A 362 -17.69 -19.66 -33.43
C LYS A 362 -17.16 -19.07 -34.75
N GLU A 363 -17.59 -17.86 -35.10
CA GLU A 363 -17.09 -17.12 -36.26
C GLU A 363 -15.79 -16.38 -35.90
N HIS A 364 -14.75 -17.14 -35.57
CA HIS A 364 -13.51 -16.62 -34.98
C HIS A 364 -12.79 -15.58 -35.85
N ASP A 365 -12.77 -15.75 -37.17
CA ASP A 365 -12.09 -14.80 -38.07
C ASP A 365 -12.80 -13.44 -38.11
N LYS A 366 -14.14 -13.44 -38.18
CA LYS A 366 -14.94 -12.21 -38.12
C LYS A 366 -14.85 -11.54 -36.76
N ALA A 367 -14.85 -12.31 -35.68
CA ALA A 367 -14.67 -11.78 -34.32
C ALA A 367 -13.29 -11.09 -34.17
N LEU A 368 -12.22 -11.68 -34.73
CA LEU A 368 -10.89 -11.07 -34.74
C LEU A 368 -10.85 -9.76 -35.54
N GLU A 369 -11.51 -9.68 -36.69
CA GLU A 369 -11.63 -8.44 -37.46
C GLU A 369 -12.31 -7.34 -36.64
N VAL A 370 -13.40 -7.67 -35.94
CA VAL A 370 -14.12 -6.74 -35.07
C VAL A 370 -13.23 -6.27 -33.92
N PHE A 371 -12.57 -7.18 -33.20
CA PHE A 371 -11.69 -6.81 -32.09
C PHE A 371 -10.47 -6.00 -32.53
N ASN A 372 -9.84 -6.33 -33.66
CA ASN A 372 -8.75 -5.52 -34.20
C ASN A 372 -9.25 -4.12 -34.59
N GLY A 373 -10.48 -4.00 -35.12
CA GLY A 373 -11.10 -2.70 -35.36
C GLY A 373 -11.31 -1.88 -34.09
N VAL A 374 -11.73 -2.53 -32.99
CA VAL A 374 -11.85 -1.89 -31.66
C VAL A 374 -10.49 -1.45 -31.14
N ILE A 375 -9.48 -2.33 -31.20
CA ILE A 375 -8.11 -2.05 -30.75
C ILE A 375 -7.49 -0.88 -31.52
N ASN A 376 -7.66 -0.84 -32.85
CA ASN A 376 -7.14 0.25 -33.68
C ASN A 376 -7.82 1.59 -33.40
N SER A 377 -9.07 1.56 -32.89
CA SER A 377 -9.83 2.77 -32.55
C SER A 377 -9.54 3.25 -31.12
N ASP A 378 -9.33 2.32 -30.19
CA ASP A 378 -8.95 2.57 -28.80
C ASP A 378 -7.94 1.52 -28.33
N PRO A 379 -6.62 1.83 -28.42
CA PRO A 379 -5.55 0.95 -27.97
C PRO A 379 -5.60 0.60 -26.48
N ASN A 380 -6.38 1.32 -25.66
CA ASN A 380 -6.53 1.05 -24.24
C ASN A 380 -7.76 0.17 -23.92
N PHE A 381 -8.49 -0.31 -24.94
CA PHE A 381 -9.61 -1.23 -24.75
C PHE A 381 -9.12 -2.67 -24.47
N LEU A 382 -8.58 -2.89 -23.26
CA LEU A 382 -7.88 -4.14 -22.89
C LEU A 382 -8.73 -5.40 -23.03
N LYS A 383 -10.05 -5.29 -22.84
CA LYS A 383 -10.99 -6.41 -23.03
C LYS A 383 -10.98 -6.96 -24.46
N ALA A 384 -10.74 -6.12 -25.47
CA ALA A 384 -10.64 -6.55 -26.86
C ALA A 384 -9.34 -7.33 -27.11
N TYR A 385 -8.22 -6.91 -26.49
CA TYR A 385 -6.98 -7.70 -26.50
C TYR A 385 -7.16 -9.05 -25.81
N PHE A 386 -7.87 -9.09 -24.69
CA PHE A 386 -8.13 -10.35 -23.97
C PHE A 386 -9.00 -11.32 -24.80
N ALA A 387 -10.05 -10.80 -25.44
CA ALA A 387 -10.91 -11.57 -26.34
C ALA A 387 -10.11 -12.11 -27.54
N LYS A 388 -9.23 -11.28 -28.13
CA LYS A 388 -8.30 -11.68 -29.19
C LYS A 388 -7.35 -12.80 -28.72
N ALA A 389 -6.72 -12.65 -27.55
CA ALA A 389 -5.82 -13.66 -26.99
C ALA A 389 -6.54 -15.00 -26.73
N THR A 390 -7.78 -14.95 -26.28
CA THR A 390 -8.63 -16.13 -26.08
C THR A 390 -8.90 -16.86 -27.40
N ILE A 391 -9.24 -16.13 -28.47
CA ILE A 391 -9.43 -16.73 -29.81
C ILE A 391 -8.14 -17.37 -30.31
N LEU A 392 -7.01 -16.66 -30.21
CA LEU A 392 -5.70 -17.17 -30.64
C LEU A 392 -5.33 -18.45 -29.86
N SER A 393 -5.59 -18.48 -28.55
CA SER A 393 -5.44 -19.67 -27.72
C SER A 393 -6.30 -20.84 -28.23
N ASN A 394 -7.56 -20.61 -28.53
CA ASN A 394 -8.48 -21.64 -29.05
C ASN A 394 -8.06 -22.17 -30.44
N GLN A 395 -7.38 -21.34 -31.24
CA GLN A 395 -6.81 -21.74 -32.54
C GLN A 395 -5.43 -22.43 -32.41
N GLY A 396 -4.89 -22.60 -31.20
CA GLY A 396 -3.57 -23.20 -30.98
C GLY A 396 -2.39 -22.25 -31.22
N LYS A 397 -2.64 -20.97 -31.50
CA LYS A 397 -1.63 -19.93 -31.73
C LYS A 397 -1.12 -19.36 -30.41
N TYR A 398 -0.55 -20.22 -29.57
CA TYR A 398 -0.21 -19.88 -28.18
C TYR A 398 0.81 -18.75 -28.05
N LYS A 399 1.84 -18.71 -28.91
CA LYS A 399 2.86 -17.65 -28.89
C LYS A 399 2.25 -16.28 -29.20
N GLU A 400 1.37 -16.21 -30.18
CA GLU A 400 0.66 -14.96 -30.54
C GLU A 400 -0.28 -14.53 -29.40
N ALA A 401 -0.98 -15.47 -28.77
CA ALA A 401 -1.83 -15.18 -27.61
C ALA A 401 -1.03 -14.60 -26.43
N VAL A 402 0.15 -15.16 -26.12
CA VAL A 402 1.06 -14.64 -25.09
C VAL A 402 1.49 -13.20 -25.39
N ILE A 403 1.78 -12.87 -26.65
CA ILE A 403 2.14 -11.50 -27.04
C ILE A 403 0.99 -10.53 -26.74
N GLU A 404 -0.25 -10.89 -27.06
CA GLU A 404 -1.41 -10.03 -26.76
C GLU A 404 -1.66 -9.93 -25.25
N LEU A 405 -1.44 -10.99 -24.48
CA LEU A 405 -1.55 -10.97 -23.01
C LEU A 405 -0.49 -10.08 -22.36
N LYS A 406 0.74 -10.08 -22.88
CA LYS A 406 1.81 -9.18 -22.41
C LYS A 406 1.45 -7.71 -22.59
N LYS A 407 0.73 -7.37 -23.67
CA LYS A 407 0.22 -5.99 -23.88
C LYS A 407 -0.81 -5.62 -22.82
N ILE A 408 -1.70 -6.55 -22.45
CA ILE A 408 -2.70 -6.34 -21.40
C ILE A 408 -2.01 -6.11 -20.06
N ILE A 409 -1.10 -7.00 -19.67
CA ILE A 409 -0.38 -6.91 -18.38
C ILE A 409 0.47 -5.65 -18.29
N LYS A 410 1.08 -5.21 -19.40
CA LYS A 410 1.83 -3.96 -19.46
C LYS A 410 0.92 -2.74 -19.22
N ALA A 411 -0.33 -2.79 -19.63
CA ALA A 411 -1.29 -1.71 -19.48
C ALA A 411 -2.10 -1.78 -18.16
N ASP A 412 -2.36 -2.98 -17.66
CA ASP A 412 -3.09 -3.29 -16.43
C ASP A 412 -2.48 -4.55 -15.80
N ASN A 413 -1.56 -4.34 -14.86
CA ASN A 413 -0.84 -5.40 -14.16
C ASN A 413 -1.70 -6.09 -13.09
N LEU A 414 -3.00 -5.79 -12.98
CA LEU A 414 -3.97 -6.45 -12.10
C LEU A 414 -5.05 -7.23 -12.88
N PHE A 415 -4.92 -7.34 -14.20
CA PHE A 415 -5.85 -8.09 -15.05
C PHE A 415 -5.71 -9.61 -14.82
N ILE A 416 -6.43 -10.13 -13.82
CA ILE A 416 -6.32 -11.52 -13.31
C ILE A 416 -6.49 -12.55 -14.44
N GLU A 417 -7.47 -12.33 -15.31
CA GLU A 417 -7.77 -13.23 -16.43
C GLU A 417 -6.58 -13.39 -17.39
N ALA A 418 -5.78 -12.33 -17.56
CA ALA A 418 -4.62 -12.33 -18.44
C ALA A 418 -3.48 -13.15 -17.82
N TYR A 419 -3.20 -12.98 -16.52
CA TYR A 419 -2.24 -13.83 -15.82
C TYR A 419 -2.66 -15.29 -15.77
N TYR A 420 -3.94 -15.57 -15.52
CA TYR A 420 -4.44 -16.93 -15.51
C TYR A 420 -4.28 -17.60 -16.88
N LEU A 421 -4.70 -16.92 -17.95
CA LEU A 421 -4.54 -17.45 -19.30
C LEU A 421 -3.06 -17.58 -19.69
N MET A 422 -2.20 -16.62 -19.29
CA MET A 422 -0.76 -16.70 -19.50
C MET A 422 -0.15 -17.92 -18.81
N GLY A 423 -0.53 -18.20 -17.56
CA GLY A 423 -0.08 -19.38 -16.83
C GLY A 423 -0.51 -20.69 -17.50
N VAL A 424 -1.76 -20.76 -17.98
CA VAL A 424 -2.27 -21.92 -18.73
C VAL A 424 -1.51 -22.12 -20.04
N LEU A 425 -1.27 -21.05 -20.80
CA LEU A 425 -0.54 -21.10 -22.07
C LEU A 425 0.93 -21.45 -21.87
N SER A 426 1.59 -20.88 -20.86
CA SER A 426 2.98 -21.18 -20.50
C SER A 426 3.14 -22.65 -20.12
N ASN A 427 2.19 -23.20 -19.35
CA ASN A 427 2.17 -24.63 -19.01
C ASN A 427 1.99 -25.51 -20.26
N LYS A 428 1.13 -25.11 -21.21
CA LYS A 428 0.98 -25.84 -22.50
C LYS A 428 2.24 -25.78 -23.37
N LEU A 429 3.02 -24.71 -23.24
CA LEU A 429 4.31 -24.53 -23.91
C LEU A 429 5.48 -25.17 -23.15
N GLU A 430 5.20 -25.88 -22.04
CA GLU A 430 6.19 -26.50 -21.15
C GLU A 430 7.15 -25.51 -20.46
N ASP A 431 6.85 -24.20 -20.50
CA ASP A 431 7.53 -23.19 -19.69
C ASP A 431 6.95 -23.19 -18.27
N PHE A 432 7.35 -24.20 -17.51
CA PHE A 432 6.88 -24.40 -16.14
C PHE A 432 7.31 -23.27 -15.20
N SER A 433 8.46 -22.64 -15.46
CA SER A 433 8.94 -21.48 -14.71
C SER A 433 7.96 -20.31 -14.79
N MET A 434 7.65 -19.88 -16.00
CA MET A 434 6.71 -18.79 -16.25
C MET A 434 5.31 -19.19 -15.79
N ALA A 435 4.86 -20.41 -16.06
CA ALA A 435 3.55 -20.89 -15.60
C ALA A 435 3.40 -20.80 -14.06
N ILE A 436 4.43 -21.20 -13.30
CA ILE A 436 4.43 -21.08 -11.84
C ILE A 436 4.35 -19.62 -11.41
N GLU A 437 5.14 -18.75 -12.04
CA GLU A 437 5.15 -17.32 -11.73
C GLU A 437 3.76 -16.69 -11.96
N GLU A 438 3.15 -16.95 -13.12
CA GLU A 438 1.86 -16.35 -13.46
C GLU A 438 0.72 -16.90 -12.59
N PHE A 439 0.70 -18.21 -12.28
CA PHE A 439 -0.31 -18.72 -11.34
C PHE A 439 -0.09 -18.22 -9.91
N LYS A 440 1.16 -17.99 -9.49
CA LYS A 440 1.43 -17.32 -8.21
C LYS A 440 0.91 -15.89 -8.23
N LYS A 441 1.05 -15.15 -9.34
CA LYS A 441 0.44 -13.81 -9.49
C LYS A 441 -1.08 -13.87 -9.42
N VAL A 442 -1.73 -14.88 -10.01
CA VAL A 442 -3.18 -15.07 -9.87
C VAL A 442 -3.60 -15.28 -8.41
N ILE A 443 -2.93 -16.19 -7.70
CA ILE A 443 -3.19 -16.46 -6.26
C ILE A 443 -2.89 -15.23 -5.41
N TYR A 444 -1.88 -14.48 -5.81
CA TYR A 444 -1.48 -13.26 -5.17
C TYR A 444 -2.54 -12.16 -5.31
N ILE A 445 -3.14 -12.00 -6.49
CA ILE A 445 -4.22 -11.03 -6.71
C ILE A 445 -5.54 -11.50 -6.09
N ASP A 446 -5.91 -12.78 -6.27
CA ASP A 446 -7.07 -13.41 -5.62
C ASP A 446 -6.76 -14.85 -5.21
N GLY A 447 -6.47 -15.04 -3.92
CA GLY A 447 -6.17 -16.34 -3.32
C GLY A 447 -7.36 -17.30 -3.28
N LYS A 448 -8.56 -16.90 -3.71
CA LYS A 448 -9.73 -17.79 -3.83
C LYS A 448 -9.86 -18.42 -5.22
N ILE A 449 -9.00 -18.07 -6.18
CA ILE A 449 -8.98 -18.69 -7.50
C ILE A 449 -8.43 -20.12 -7.39
N VAL A 450 -9.35 -21.06 -7.20
CA VAL A 450 -9.04 -22.48 -6.97
C VAL A 450 -8.24 -23.09 -8.11
N LEU A 451 -8.54 -22.71 -9.37
CA LEU A 451 -7.84 -23.28 -10.52
C LEU A 451 -6.36 -22.88 -10.59
N ALA A 452 -5.96 -21.76 -10.01
CA ALA A 452 -4.55 -21.39 -9.95
C ALA A 452 -3.78 -22.32 -8.99
N HIS A 453 -4.35 -22.60 -7.81
CA HIS A 453 -3.80 -23.61 -6.88
C HIS A 453 -3.78 -25.02 -7.51
N PHE A 454 -4.87 -25.42 -8.18
CA PHE A 454 -4.94 -26.72 -8.84
C PHE A 454 -3.88 -26.88 -9.94
N ASN A 455 -3.69 -25.86 -10.79
CA ASN A 455 -2.69 -25.88 -11.84
C ASN A 455 -1.26 -25.88 -11.28
N LEU A 456 -0.97 -25.06 -10.26
CA LEU A 456 0.33 -25.11 -9.56
C LEU A 456 0.61 -26.49 -8.97
N ALA A 457 -0.39 -27.11 -8.34
CA ALA A 457 -0.26 -28.44 -7.75
C ALA A 457 0.14 -29.48 -8.81
N ASN A 458 -0.50 -29.45 -9.98
CA ASN A 458 -0.18 -30.32 -11.10
C ASN A 458 1.23 -30.06 -11.65
N ILE A 459 1.63 -28.79 -11.81
CA ILE A 459 2.97 -28.44 -12.29
C ILE A 459 4.03 -28.95 -11.31
N PHE A 460 3.86 -28.71 -10.01
CA PHE A 460 4.77 -29.23 -8.99
C PHE A 460 4.82 -30.75 -8.96
N TYR A 461 3.68 -31.43 -9.17
CA TYR A 461 3.64 -32.89 -9.28
C TYR A 461 4.48 -33.39 -10.48
N CYS A 462 4.33 -32.76 -11.65
CA CYS A 462 5.14 -33.08 -12.83
C CYS A 462 6.64 -32.82 -12.62
N GLN A 463 6.99 -31.80 -11.83
CA GLN A 463 8.38 -31.51 -11.46
C GLN A 463 8.94 -32.42 -10.34
N GLY A 464 8.17 -33.38 -9.82
CA GLY A 464 8.57 -34.22 -8.70
C GLY A 464 8.57 -33.52 -7.34
N LYS A 465 8.08 -32.28 -7.27
CA LYS A 465 7.95 -31.45 -6.06
C LYS A 465 6.68 -31.82 -5.30
N TYR A 466 6.66 -33.05 -4.79
CA TYR A 466 5.47 -33.68 -4.22
C TYR A 466 4.95 -32.99 -2.95
N ALA A 467 5.82 -32.35 -2.16
CA ALA A 467 5.41 -31.64 -0.95
C ALA A 467 4.64 -30.36 -1.30
N GLU A 468 5.15 -29.59 -2.26
CA GLU A 468 4.52 -28.38 -2.78
C GLU A 468 3.22 -28.72 -3.51
N ALA A 469 3.21 -29.77 -4.32
CA ALA A 469 1.99 -30.27 -4.96
C ALA A 469 0.89 -30.58 -3.93
N LYS A 470 1.23 -31.31 -2.85
CA LYS A 470 0.27 -31.59 -1.76
C LYS A 470 -0.22 -30.33 -1.08
N ARG A 471 0.65 -29.35 -0.84
CA ARG A 471 0.27 -28.08 -0.22
C ARG A 471 -0.77 -27.35 -1.06
N GLU A 472 -0.53 -27.21 -2.36
CA GLU A 472 -1.45 -26.51 -3.24
C GLU A 472 -2.77 -27.27 -3.45
N PHE A 473 -2.76 -28.61 -3.49
CA PHE A 473 -4.01 -29.38 -3.46
C PHE A 473 -4.80 -29.17 -2.15
N LYS A 474 -4.14 -29.08 -0.99
CA LYS A 474 -4.82 -28.76 0.28
C LYS A 474 -5.43 -27.36 0.25
N ASN A 475 -4.72 -26.37 -0.27
CA ASN A 475 -5.23 -25.02 -0.42
C ASN A 475 -6.50 -25.01 -1.30
N ALA A 476 -6.45 -25.70 -2.44
CA ALA A 476 -7.61 -25.85 -3.32
C ALA A 476 -8.80 -26.54 -2.61
N ILE A 477 -8.55 -27.64 -1.88
CA ILE A 477 -9.57 -28.36 -1.11
C ILE A 477 -10.22 -27.44 -0.06
N ASN A 478 -9.41 -26.73 0.73
CA ASN A 478 -9.90 -25.84 1.78
C ASN A 478 -10.82 -24.74 1.22
N ILE A 479 -10.47 -24.16 0.06
CA ILE A 479 -11.32 -23.16 -0.60
C ILE A 479 -12.62 -23.80 -1.08
N LEU A 480 -12.55 -24.96 -1.74
CA LEU A 480 -13.70 -25.66 -2.30
C LEU A 480 -14.69 -26.16 -1.23
N GLU A 481 -14.20 -26.58 -0.07
CA GLU A 481 -15.07 -27.05 1.04
C GLU A 481 -15.92 -25.92 1.63
N SER A 482 -15.51 -24.66 1.45
CA SER A 482 -16.29 -23.49 1.85
C SER A 482 -17.35 -23.05 0.83
N LYS A 483 -17.39 -23.66 -0.37
CA LYS A 483 -18.26 -23.27 -1.48
C LYS A 483 -19.46 -24.22 -1.67
N PRO A 484 -20.61 -23.74 -2.16
CA PRO A 484 -21.71 -24.59 -2.61
C PRO A 484 -21.27 -25.62 -3.66
N LYS A 485 -21.74 -26.87 -3.53
CA LYS A 485 -21.37 -28.00 -4.40
C LYS A 485 -21.59 -27.75 -5.90
N ASN A 486 -22.67 -27.05 -6.25
CA ASN A 486 -23.08 -26.79 -7.62
C ASN A 486 -22.58 -25.45 -8.17
N GLU A 487 -21.75 -24.71 -7.41
CA GLU A 487 -21.14 -23.47 -7.92
C GLU A 487 -20.15 -23.81 -9.05
N ILE A 488 -20.24 -23.07 -10.17
CA ILE A 488 -19.28 -23.17 -11.27
C ILE A 488 -17.99 -22.44 -10.87
N ILE A 489 -16.86 -23.09 -11.09
CA ILE A 489 -15.56 -22.55 -10.71
C ILE A 489 -15.14 -21.42 -11.66
N THR A 490 -14.69 -20.30 -11.08
CA THR A 490 -14.11 -19.18 -11.83
C THR A 490 -13.01 -19.66 -12.78
N PHE A 491 -13.07 -19.21 -14.04
CA PHE A 491 -12.24 -19.65 -15.16
C PHE A 491 -12.51 -21.07 -15.68
N SER A 492 -13.68 -21.63 -15.36
CA SER A 492 -14.23 -22.82 -16.01
C SER A 492 -15.65 -22.57 -16.52
N GLU A 493 -16.04 -23.23 -17.60
CA GLU A 493 -17.38 -23.14 -18.19
C GLU A 493 -18.37 -24.13 -17.53
N ASP A 494 -17.89 -25.31 -17.13
CA ASP A 494 -18.73 -26.45 -16.75
C ASP A 494 -18.27 -27.20 -15.49
N VAL A 495 -17.10 -26.87 -14.93
CA VAL A 495 -16.57 -27.56 -13.74
C VAL A 495 -17.21 -26.97 -12.48
N THR A 496 -17.91 -27.84 -11.74
CA THR A 496 -18.49 -27.49 -10.45
C THR A 496 -17.51 -27.67 -9.30
N THR A 497 -17.81 -27.03 -8.16
CA THR A 497 -17.09 -27.23 -6.89
C THR A 497 -16.96 -28.70 -6.52
N GLU A 498 -18.03 -29.48 -6.62
CA GLU A 498 -18.01 -30.91 -6.28
C GLU A 498 -17.05 -31.72 -7.17
N VAL A 499 -17.08 -31.46 -8.49
CA VAL A 499 -16.20 -32.14 -9.45
C VAL A 499 -14.73 -31.81 -9.19
N LEU A 500 -14.40 -30.53 -9.02
CA LEU A 500 -13.02 -30.12 -8.78
C LEU A 500 -12.52 -30.58 -7.40
N LEU A 501 -13.38 -30.61 -6.39
CA LEU A 501 -13.04 -31.09 -5.05
C LEU A 501 -12.71 -32.58 -5.07
N ALA A 502 -13.51 -33.39 -5.78
CA ALA A 502 -13.24 -34.80 -5.97
C ALA A 502 -11.90 -35.02 -6.70
N ALA A 503 -11.60 -34.22 -7.72
CA ALA A 503 -10.32 -34.28 -8.44
C ALA A 503 -9.13 -33.94 -7.52
N CYS A 504 -9.22 -32.88 -6.70
CA CYS A 504 -8.17 -32.52 -5.76
C CYS A 504 -7.93 -33.60 -4.70
N LYS A 505 -9.01 -34.18 -4.14
CA LYS A 505 -8.92 -35.28 -3.15
C LYS A 505 -8.33 -36.55 -3.74
N LYS A 506 -8.66 -36.88 -4.99
CA LYS A 506 -8.01 -38.00 -5.69
C LYS A 506 -6.52 -37.73 -5.92
N ASN A 507 -6.16 -36.53 -6.40
CA ASN A 507 -4.78 -36.20 -6.72
C ASN A 507 -3.88 -36.11 -5.48
N ILE A 508 -4.38 -35.63 -4.34
CA ILE A 508 -3.56 -35.55 -3.13
C ILE A 508 -3.20 -36.95 -2.57
N GLU A 509 -4.07 -37.95 -2.76
CA GLU A 509 -3.84 -39.34 -2.36
C GLU A 509 -2.83 -40.06 -3.26
N THR A 510 -2.82 -39.71 -4.56
CA THR A 510 -1.90 -40.26 -5.56
C THR A 510 -0.53 -39.58 -5.55
N VAL A 511 -0.39 -38.39 -4.97
CA VAL A 511 0.91 -37.74 -4.77
C VAL A 511 1.75 -38.54 -3.76
N ARG A 512 2.62 -39.41 -4.27
CA ARG A 512 3.59 -40.17 -3.47
C ARG A 512 4.97 -40.05 -4.12
N PRO A 513 6.05 -39.93 -3.33
CA PRO A 513 7.39 -40.14 -3.86
C PRO A 513 7.45 -41.52 -4.50
N LYS A 514 8.00 -41.61 -5.72
CA LYS A 514 8.31 -42.91 -6.32
C LYS A 514 9.38 -43.65 -5.52
#